data_AF-A0A8S3K5T5-F1
#
_entry.id   AF-A0A8S3K5T5-F1
#
_cell.length_a   1.000
_cell.length_b   1.000
_cell.length_c   1.000
_cell.angle_alpha   90.00
_cell.angle_beta   90.00
_cell.angle_gamma   90.00
#
_symmetry.space_group_name_H-M   'P 1'
#
loop_
_entity.id
_entity.type
_entity.pdbx_description
1 polymer ?
#
loop_
_entity_poly.entity_id
_entity_poly.type
_entity_poly.pdbx_seq_one_letter_code
_entity_poly.pdbx_strand_id
1 'polypeptide(L)'
;FHNIILFEERRCRCLANNSSCWPNASVWEAFNETIDGRLLLPEPSAAVCNGKTYDAQACTLAKAQWYNATWRSDQTGAMQNHNWENSSCSISYNSTICNQGSVAVFAVSATLPKHVQTTIRFAASNNLRLVIKSTGHDYLGRSTATGSLLLWL
;
A
#
# COMPACT_ATOMS: atom_id res chain seq x y z
N PHE A 1 -2.68 -47.61 3.42
CA PHE A 1 -1.90 -46.47 3.92
C PHE A 1 -0.88 -46.05 2.87
N HIS A 2 -1.23 -45.12 1.98
CA HIS A 2 -0.27 -44.46 1.09
C HIS A 2 -0.49 -42.96 1.27
N ASN A 3 0.44 -42.33 1.97
CA ASN A 3 0.47 -40.88 2.19
C ASN A 3 0.67 -40.18 0.85
N ILE A 4 -0.35 -39.50 0.36
CA ILE A 4 -0.20 -38.44 -0.63
C ILE A 4 0.34 -37.24 0.14
N ILE A 5 1.66 -37.01 0.07
CA ILE A 5 2.21 -35.70 0.36
C ILE A 5 1.72 -34.81 -0.79
N LEU A 6 0.61 -34.09 -0.58
CA LEU A 6 0.32 -32.91 -1.37
C LEU A 6 1.48 -31.95 -1.07
N PHE A 7 2.41 -31.82 -2.01
CA PHE A 7 3.30 -30.67 -2.02
C PHE A 7 2.38 -29.44 -2.08
N GLU A 8 2.23 -28.76 -0.96
CA GLU A 8 1.69 -27.41 -0.96
C GLU A 8 2.67 -26.59 -1.80
N GLU A 9 2.33 -26.37 -3.08
CA GLU A 9 3.11 -25.49 -3.95
C GLU A 9 3.34 -24.21 -3.16
N ARG A 10 4.61 -23.85 -2.94
CA ARG A 10 4.94 -22.53 -2.37
C ARG A 10 4.53 -21.47 -3.39
N ARG A 11 3.25 -21.14 -3.43
CA ARG A 11 2.71 -20.10 -4.27
C ARG A 11 3.16 -18.77 -3.68
N CYS A 12 3.99 -18.05 -4.43
CA CYS A 12 4.25 -16.64 -4.17
C CYS A 12 2.91 -15.91 -4.01
N ARG A 13 2.88 -14.87 -3.17
CA ARG A 13 1.72 -13.97 -3.12
C ARG A 13 1.52 -13.32 -4.48
N CYS A 14 0.27 -13.12 -4.86
CA CYS A 14 -0.07 -12.33 -6.02
C CYS A 14 0.24 -10.85 -5.75
N LEU A 15 0.99 -10.24 -6.67
CA LEU A 15 1.42 -8.85 -6.59
C LEU A 15 0.82 -8.07 -7.77
N ALA A 16 0.66 -6.76 -7.60
CA ALA A 16 0.07 -5.89 -8.61
C ALA A 16 0.75 -5.89 -9.99
N ASN A 17 2.04 -6.28 -10.06
CA ASN A 17 2.76 -6.41 -11.32
C ASN A 17 2.47 -7.72 -12.07
N ASN A 18 1.67 -8.63 -11.51
CA ASN A 18 1.29 -9.89 -12.12
C ASN A 18 -0.20 -9.91 -12.50
N SER A 19 -0.49 -9.54 -13.75
CA SER A 19 -1.85 -9.49 -14.29
C SER A 19 -2.55 -10.85 -14.37
N SER A 20 -1.82 -11.98 -14.31
CA SER A 20 -2.44 -13.30 -14.40
C SER A 20 -3.23 -13.70 -13.15
N CYS A 21 -2.90 -13.11 -12.00
CA CYS A 21 -3.56 -13.41 -10.72
C CYS A 21 -4.15 -12.17 -10.03
N TRP A 22 -3.71 -10.96 -10.41
CA TRP A 22 -4.15 -9.75 -9.74
C TRP A 22 -5.62 -9.48 -10.08
N PRO A 23 -6.48 -9.14 -9.10
CA PRO A 23 -7.88 -8.86 -9.38
C PRO A 23 -8.01 -7.71 -10.38
N ASN A 24 -8.93 -7.87 -11.32
CA ASN A 24 -9.22 -6.83 -12.31
C ASN A 24 -10.09 -5.71 -11.70
N ALA A 25 -10.35 -4.67 -12.48
CA ALA A 25 -11.08 -3.48 -12.01
C ALA A 25 -12.46 -3.79 -11.43
N SER A 26 -13.25 -4.67 -12.06
CA SER A 26 -14.61 -4.98 -11.58
C SER A 26 -14.58 -5.75 -10.25
N VAL A 27 -13.57 -6.59 -10.01
CA VAL A 27 -13.40 -7.27 -8.72
C VAL A 27 -13.02 -6.27 -7.62
N TRP A 28 -12.16 -5.30 -7.91
CA TRP A 28 -11.82 -4.23 -6.96
C TRP A 28 -13.00 -3.30 -6.66
N GLU A 29 -13.81 -2.98 -7.67
CA GLU A 29 -15.02 -2.17 -7.52
C GLU A 29 -16.06 -2.89 -6.65
N ALA A 30 -16.36 -4.15 -6.94
CA ALA A 30 -17.25 -4.97 -6.12
C ALA A 30 -16.73 -5.11 -4.68
N PHE A 31 -15.41 -5.29 -4.49
CA PHE A 31 -14.82 -5.31 -3.16
C PHE A 31 -15.02 -3.97 -2.44
N ASN A 32 -14.82 -2.84 -3.13
CA ASN A 32 -14.97 -1.51 -2.55
C ASN A 32 -16.38 -1.27 -1.98
N GLU A 33 -17.42 -1.79 -2.64
CA GLU A 33 -18.79 -1.74 -2.13
C GLU A 33 -18.95 -2.51 -0.81
N THR A 34 -18.27 -3.64 -0.64
CA THR A 34 -18.35 -4.46 0.59
C THR A 34 -17.67 -3.84 1.81
N ILE A 35 -16.84 -2.82 1.60
CA ILE A 35 -16.13 -2.05 2.62
C ILE A 35 -16.57 -0.58 2.66
N ASP A 36 -17.82 -0.31 2.24
CA ASP A 36 -18.45 1.01 2.33
C ASP A 36 -17.66 2.13 1.60
N GLY A 37 -17.05 1.81 0.45
CA GLY A 37 -16.33 2.78 -0.38
C GLY A 37 -14.94 3.18 0.16
N ARG A 38 -14.34 2.35 1.03
CA ARG A 38 -13.08 2.67 1.76
C ARG A 38 -11.79 2.26 1.05
N LEU A 39 -11.84 1.87 -0.23
CA LEU A 39 -10.67 1.57 -1.03
C LEU A 39 -9.96 2.88 -1.45
N LEU A 40 -8.65 2.93 -1.23
CA LEU A 40 -7.78 4.08 -1.53
C LEU A 40 -6.68 3.66 -2.50
N LEU A 41 -6.12 4.65 -3.19
CA LEU A 41 -4.92 4.54 -4.04
C LEU A 41 -3.77 5.30 -3.37
N PRO A 42 -2.96 4.65 -2.53
CA PRO A 42 -1.81 5.29 -1.90
C PRO A 42 -0.78 5.70 -2.94
N GLU A 43 -0.10 6.81 -2.68
CA GLU A 43 1.05 7.28 -3.45
C GLU A 43 2.22 7.49 -2.50
N PRO A 44 3.48 7.32 -2.93
CA PRO A 44 4.64 7.69 -2.12
C PRO A 44 4.52 9.12 -1.57
N SER A 45 4.91 9.35 -0.33
CA SER A 45 4.71 10.65 0.33
C SER A 45 5.42 11.82 -0.36
N ALA A 46 6.49 11.53 -1.12
CA ALA A 46 7.19 12.51 -1.96
C ALA A 46 6.57 12.69 -3.36
N ALA A 47 5.58 11.90 -3.79
CA ALA A 47 5.04 11.93 -5.15
C ALA A 47 4.53 13.33 -5.55
N VAL A 48 3.93 14.06 -4.61
CA VAL A 48 3.49 15.46 -4.81
C VAL A 48 4.61 16.43 -5.22
N CYS A 49 5.88 16.07 -5.04
CA CYS A 49 7.04 16.83 -5.47
C CYS A 49 7.66 16.34 -6.80
N ASN A 50 7.09 15.34 -7.46
CA ASN A 50 7.72 14.62 -8.56
C ASN A 50 6.77 14.34 -9.73
N GLY A 51 7.33 14.20 -10.93
CA GLY A 51 6.67 13.61 -12.10
C GLY A 51 5.28 14.20 -12.42
N LYS A 52 4.33 13.31 -12.75
CA LYS A 52 2.97 13.67 -13.19
C LYS A 52 2.06 14.13 -12.05
N THR A 53 2.39 13.80 -10.81
CA THR A 53 1.61 14.13 -9.61
C THR A 53 2.14 15.39 -8.90
N TYR A 54 3.08 16.10 -9.54
CA TYR A 54 3.63 17.35 -9.03
C TYR A 54 2.53 18.38 -8.74
N ASP A 55 2.49 18.84 -7.50
CA ASP A 55 1.67 19.94 -7.02
C ASP A 55 2.56 20.84 -6.16
N ALA A 56 2.72 22.11 -6.56
CA ALA A 56 3.62 23.03 -5.91
C ALA A 56 3.23 23.32 -4.44
N GLN A 57 1.93 23.40 -4.14
CA GLN A 57 1.44 23.69 -2.78
C GLN A 57 1.57 22.45 -1.89
N ALA A 58 1.11 21.30 -2.39
CA ALA A 58 1.23 20.05 -1.64
C ALA A 58 2.70 19.66 -1.43
N CYS A 59 3.58 19.92 -2.40
CA CYS A 59 5.02 19.72 -2.25
C CYS A 59 5.62 20.64 -1.18
N THR A 60 5.21 21.91 -1.13
CA THR A 60 5.65 22.85 -0.09
C THR A 60 5.24 22.35 1.30
N LEU A 61 4.00 21.89 1.44
CA LEU A 61 3.50 21.29 2.69
C LEU A 61 4.27 20.02 3.06
N ALA A 62 4.46 19.11 2.11
CA ALA A 62 5.18 17.84 2.33
C ALA A 62 6.64 18.09 2.75
N LYS A 63 7.31 19.09 2.17
CA LYS A 63 8.66 19.51 2.59
C LYS A 63 8.68 20.02 4.02
N ALA A 64 7.70 20.84 4.41
CA ALA A 64 7.61 21.40 5.75
C ALA A 64 7.28 20.33 6.81
N GLN A 65 6.45 19.35 6.47
CA GLN A 65 6.00 18.29 7.39
C GLN A 65 6.81 17.00 7.27
N TRP A 66 7.88 16.98 6.47
CA TRP A 66 8.55 15.74 6.09
C TRP A 66 8.98 14.87 7.28
N TYR A 67 9.41 15.49 8.37
CA TYR A 67 9.84 14.79 9.60
C TYR A 67 8.79 14.84 10.72
N ASN A 68 7.58 15.33 10.45
CA ASN A 68 6.49 15.35 11.42
C ASN A 68 5.83 13.96 11.48
N ALA A 69 5.95 13.29 12.63
CA ALA A 69 5.44 11.94 12.79
C ALA A 69 3.92 11.84 12.60
N THR A 70 3.15 12.79 13.14
CA THR A 70 1.69 12.80 12.97
C THR A 70 1.30 12.93 11.50
N TRP A 71 1.91 13.89 10.79
CA TRP A 71 1.66 14.07 9.36
C TRP A 71 1.99 12.80 8.57
N ARG A 72 3.11 12.13 8.86
CA ARG A 72 3.45 10.87 8.17
C ARG A 72 2.48 9.73 8.52
N SER A 73 2.00 9.65 9.75
CA SER A 73 1.02 8.63 10.13
C SER A 73 -0.30 8.76 9.36
N ASP A 74 -0.72 10.01 9.10
CA ASP A 74 -1.96 10.34 8.40
C ASP A 74 -1.91 10.08 6.88
N GLN A 75 -0.73 9.80 6.32
CA GLN A 75 -0.55 9.46 4.91
C GLN A 75 -0.52 7.95 4.72
N THR A 76 -1.36 7.41 3.84
CA THR A 76 -1.40 5.95 3.55
C THR A 76 -0.11 5.43 2.94
N GLY A 77 0.57 6.27 2.15
CA GLY A 77 1.83 5.92 1.47
C GLY A 77 3.11 6.36 2.18
N ALA A 78 3.01 6.86 3.43
CA ALA A 78 4.18 7.22 4.22
C ALA A 78 4.48 6.20 5.34
N MET A 79 5.77 5.98 5.54
CA MET A 79 6.35 5.30 6.69
C MET A 79 7.14 6.33 7.51
N GLN A 80 7.29 6.12 8.80
CA GLN A 80 8.06 7.06 9.64
C GLN A 80 9.52 7.10 9.21
N ASN A 81 10.03 5.92 8.85
CA ASN A 81 11.31 5.74 8.20
C ASN A 81 11.13 5.75 6.68
N HIS A 82 11.27 6.93 6.07
CA HIS A 82 11.02 7.15 4.64
C HIS A 82 11.88 6.28 3.70
N ASN A 83 13.00 5.71 4.17
CA ASN A 83 13.81 4.76 3.40
C ASN A 83 13.03 3.48 3.03
N TRP A 84 11.93 3.17 3.72
CA TRP A 84 11.06 2.04 3.42
C TRP A 84 9.97 2.35 2.40
N GLU A 85 9.88 3.57 1.87
CA GLU A 85 8.86 3.93 0.88
C GLU A 85 9.36 3.66 -0.54
N ASN A 86 10.18 4.57 -1.06
CA ASN A 86 10.58 4.60 -2.44
C ASN A 86 11.89 5.38 -2.62
N SER A 87 12.81 4.84 -3.40
CA SER A 87 14.10 5.48 -3.71
C SER A 87 14.12 6.33 -4.99
N SER A 88 13.11 6.19 -5.87
CA SER A 88 12.93 6.99 -7.08
C SER A 88 12.25 8.35 -6.85
N CYS A 89 11.45 8.49 -5.79
CA CYS A 89 10.75 9.73 -5.45
C CYS A 89 11.58 10.54 -4.45
N SER A 90 11.95 11.78 -4.80
CA SER A 90 12.75 12.65 -3.94
C SER A 90 11.91 13.77 -3.34
N ILE A 91 12.06 14.04 -2.05
CA ILE A 91 11.46 15.22 -1.43
C ILE A 91 12.24 16.51 -1.78
N SER A 92 13.52 16.39 -2.10
CA SER A 92 14.43 17.53 -2.24
C SER A 92 14.46 18.13 -3.63
N TYR A 93 14.15 17.35 -4.67
CA TYR A 93 14.17 17.78 -6.06
C TYR A 93 13.06 17.08 -6.86
N ASN A 94 12.66 17.68 -7.98
CA ASN A 94 11.68 17.07 -8.87
C ASN A 94 12.36 16.02 -9.74
N SER A 95 12.04 14.74 -9.50
CA SER A 95 12.39 13.62 -10.36
C SER A 95 11.30 13.41 -11.41
N THR A 96 11.70 13.18 -12.67
CA THR A 96 10.77 12.82 -13.76
C THR A 96 10.12 11.45 -13.53
N ILE A 97 10.76 10.58 -12.73
CA ILE A 97 10.27 9.23 -12.41
C ILE A 97 10.04 9.13 -10.91
N CYS A 98 8.81 8.80 -10.51
CA CYS A 98 8.45 8.46 -9.15
C CYS A 98 7.54 7.22 -9.20
N ASN A 99 8.10 6.07 -8.84
CA ASN A 99 7.40 4.78 -8.87
C ASN A 99 6.78 4.47 -7.50
N GLN A 100 5.99 3.40 -7.40
CA GLN A 100 5.39 2.98 -6.13
C GLN A 100 6.43 2.51 -5.09
N GLY A 101 7.45 1.76 -5.54
CA GLY A 101 8.46 1.16 -4.66
C GLY A 101 7.86 0.11 -3.73
N SER A 102 8.02 0.32 -2.43
CA SER A 102 7.45 -0.55 -1.40
C SER A 102 6.07 -0.09 -0.94
N VAL A 103 5.62 1.11 -1.32
CA VAL A 103 4.27 1.57 -0.98
C VAL A 103 3.22 0.64 -1.61
N ALA A 104 2.15 0.34 -0.87
CA ALA A 104 1.08 -0.51 -1.36
C ALA A 104 0.34 0.15 -2.54
N VAL A 105 -0.22 -0.66 -3.44
CA VAL A 105 -0.93 -0.17 -4.64
C VAL A 105 -2.38 0.17 -4.31
N PHE A 106 -2.99 -0.59 -3.40
CA PHE A 106 -4.29 -0.27 -2.81
C PHE A 106 -4.15 -0.22 -1.29
N ALA A 107 -5.01 0.58 -0.66
CA ALA A 107 -5.22 0.53 0.78
C ALA A 107 -6.70 0.51 1.14
N VAL A 108 -7.03 -0.04 2.31
CA VAL A 108 -8.36 0.06 2.91
C VAL A 108 -8.28 0.91 4.16
N SER A 109 -9.03 2.01 4.20
CA SER A 109 -9.22 2.82 5.41
C SER A 109 -10.25 2.14 6.33
N ALA A 110 -9.76 1.27 7.20
CA ALA A 110 -10.60 0.48 8.07
C ALA A 110 -10.98 1.25 9.33
N THR A 111 -12.27 1.52 9.51
CA THR A 111 -12.81 2.21 10.68
C THR A 111 -13.78 1.36 11.49
N LEU A 112 -14.20 0.21 10.93
CA LEU A 112 -15.06 -0.76 11.57
C LEU A 112 -14.43 -2.16 11.53
N PRO A 113 -14.70 -3.03 12.51
CA PRO A 113 -14.24 -4.42 12.50
C PRO A 113 -14.62 -5.17 11.22
N LYS A 114 -15.78 -4.86 10.63
CA LYS A 114 -16.22 -5.43 9.35
C LYS A 114 -15.23 -5.14 8.22
N HIS A 115 -14.66 -3.93 8.13
CA HIS A 115 -13.71 -3.58 7.06
C HIS A 115 -12.45 -4.45 7.17
N VAL A 116 -11.93 -4.62 8.39
CA VAL A 116 -10.77 -5.47 8.68
C VAL A 116 -11.05 -6.91 8.24
N GLN A 117 -12.16 -7.48 8.69
CA GLN A 117 -12.52 -8.87 8.38
C GLN A 117 -12.71 -9.08 6.88
N THR A 118 -13.45 -8.20 6.21
CA THR A 118 -13.71 -8.28 4.76
C THR A 118 -12.41 -8.16 3.97
N THR A 119 -11.51 -7.25 4.36
CA THR A 119 -10.20 -7.07 3.71
C THR A 119 -9.32 -8.29 3.86
N ILE A 120 -9.24 -8.88 5.06
CA ILE A 120 -8.44 -10.10 5.31
C ILE A 120 -8.98 -11.27 4.49
N ARG A 121 -10.30 -11.47 4.45
CA ARG A 121 -10.92 -12.52 3.64
C ARG A 121 -10.64 -12.29 2.15
N PHE A 122 -10.80 -11.06 1.66
CA PHE A 122 -10.53 -10.71 0.28
C PHE A 122 -9.07 -10.97 -0.11
N ALA A 123 -8.11 -10.56 0.73
CA ALA A 123 -6.69 -10.80 0.49
C ALA A 123 -6.36 -12.29 0.48
N ALA A 124 -6.95 -13.08 1.39
CA ALA A 124 -6.75 -14.52 1.43
C ALA A 124 -7.31 -15.22 0.18
N SER A 125 -8.56 -14.92 -0.20
CA SER A 125 -9.22 -15.52 -1.37
C SER A 125 -8.50 -15.23 -2.69
N ASN A 126 -7.86 -14.06 -2.80
CA ASN A 126 -7.12 -13.65 -4.00
C ASN A 126 -5.60 -13.87 -3.86
N ASN A 127 -5.14 -14.53 -2.79
CA ASN A 127 -3.73 -14.77 -2.48
C ASN A 127 -2.86 -13.49 -2.51
N LEU A 128 -3.41 -12.34 -2.13
CA LEU A 128 -2.70 -11.07 -2.16
C LEU A 128 -1.66 -10.97 -1.04
N ARG A 129 -0.60 -10.20 -1.27
CA ARG A 129 0.27 -9.76 -0.18
C ARG A 129 -0.45 -8.68 0.63
N LEU A 130 -0.94 -9.04 1.81
CA LEU A 130 -1.52 -8.08 2.76
C LEU A 130 -0.43 -7.49 3.67
N VAL A 131 -0.42 -6.18 3.85
CA VAL A 131 0.37 -5.48 4.87
C VAL A 131 -0.53 -4.66 5.77
N ILE A 132 -0.08 -4.40 7.00
CA ILE A 132 -0.86 -3.67 7.99
C ILE A 132 -0.05 -2.45 8.43
N LYS A 133 -0.68 -1.27 8.40
CA LYS A 133 -0.11 -0.03 8.93
C LYS A 133 -1.14 0.58 9.87
N SER A 134 -0.73 0.89 11.10
CA SER A 134 -1.45 1.88 11.91
C SER A 134 -0.73 3.23 11.76
N THR A 135 0.28 3.49 12.60
CA THR A 135 1.05 4.76 12.57
C THR A 135 2.26 4.76 11.62
N GLY A 136 2.75 3.59 11.20
CA GLY A 136 3.94 3.48 10.34
C GLY A 136 5.29 3.63 11.05
N HIS A 137 5.33 3.57 12.39
CA HIS A 137 6.55 3.58 13.22
C HIS A 137 7.35 2.26 13.18
N ASP A 138 7.20 1.44 12.14
CA ASP A 138 7.96 0.20 12.04
C ASP A 138 9.35 0.46 11.44
N TYR A 139 10.37 0.35 12.28
CA TYR A 139 11.76 0.61 11.89
C TYR A 139 12.32 -0.45 10.92
N LEU A 140 11.64 -1.60 10.76
CA LEU A 140 12.07 -2.74 9.97
C LEU A 140 11.31 -2.88 8.63
N GLY A 141 10.44 -1.92 8.28
CA GLY A 141 9.68 -1.93 7.03
C GLY A 141 8.56 -2.97 6.97
N ARG A 142 8.12 -3.52 8.11
CA ARG A 142 7.06 -4.55 8.18
C ARG A 142 5.65 -4.03 7.89
N SER A 143 5.47 -2.71 7.89
CA SER A 143 4.18 -2.06 7.58
C SER A 143 4.02 -1.65 6.11
N THR A 144 4.88 -2.15 5.22
CA THR A 144 4.90 -1.79 3.80
C THR A 144 5.42 -2.93 2.95
N ALA A 145 5.06 -2.97 1.67
CA ALA A 145 5.51 -3.98 0.73
C ALA A 145 5.15 -3.65 -0.73
N THR A 146 6.09 -3.93 -1.64
CA THR A 146 5.87 -3.83 -3.08
C THR A 146 4.67 -4.67 -3.53
N GLY A 147 3.81 -4.06 -4.35
CA GLY A 147 2.69 -4.74 -5.02
C GLY A 147 1.63 -5.29 -4.08
N SER A 148 1.53 -4.75 -2.86
CA SER A 148 0.65 -5.23 -1.79
C SER A 148 -0.68 -4.49 -1.71
N LEU A 149 -1.59 -5.06 -0.92
CA LEU A 149 -2.77 -4.42 -0.38
C LEU A 149 -2.48 -4.01 1.07
N LEU A 150 -2.71 -2.74 1.40
CA LEU A 150 -2.55 -2.22 2.75
C LEU A 150 -3.90 -2.22 3.49
N LEU A 151 -3.92 -2.79 4.69
CA LEU A 151 -4.94 -2.53 5.69
C LEU A 151 -4.46 -1.39 6.60
N TRP A 152 -5.08 -0.21 6.48
CA TRP A 152 -4.73 0.98 7.25
C TRP A 152 -5.71 1.17 8.42
N LEU A 153 -5.17 1.26 9.63
CA LEU A 153 -5.87 1.29 10.92
C LEU A 153 -5.74 2.65 11.62
#